data_AF-A0A1Y4K1E1-F1
#
_entry.id   AF-A0A1Y4K1E1-F1
#
_cell.length_a   1.000
_cell.length_b   1.000
_cell.length_c   1.000
_cell.angle_alpha   90.00
_cell.angle_beta   90.00
_cell.angle_gamma   90.00
#
_symmetry.space_group_name_H-M   'P 1'
#
loop_
_entity.id
_entity.type
_entity.pdbx_description
1 polymer ?
#
loop_
_entity_poly.entity_id
_entity_poly.type
_entity_poly.pdbx_seq_one_letter_code
_entity_poly.pdbx_strand_id
1 'polypeptide(L)'
;MTHDYQRAFAPTVNKYKDMETNLSAFEILGDSMNDGTRRSFAPGDKLIVEPFNINDFKDSIGSDLGSFWVIQVGTCILVRQIVEYADNVIKCHSLNLNGQYPDILIKIEDITKIYRIIQKQGRPICYGL
;
A
#
# COMPACT_ATOMS: atom_id res chain seq x y z
N MET A 1 -4.00 7.75 23.19
CA MET A 1 -4.58 6.89 22.12
C MET A 1 -3.48 6.37 21.18
N THR A 2 -2.32 6.00 21.71
CA THR A 2 -1.09 5.71 20.94
C THR A 2 -0.69 4.23 20.99
N HIS A 3 -1.48 3.39 21.66
CA HIS A 3 -1.12 1.99 21.95
C HIS A 3 -1.64 0.99 20.90
N ASP A 4 -2.60 1.35 20.05
CA ASP A 4 -3.16 0.42 19.05
C ASP A 4 -2.33 0.32 17.76
N TYR A 5 -1.47 1.30 17.48
CA TYR A 5 -0.59 1.31 16.30
C TYR A 5 0.67 0.45 16.42
N GLN A 6 0.97 -0.13 17.58
CA GLN A 6 2.21 -0.91 17.74
C GLN A 6 2.02 -2.40 17.40
N ARG A 7 0.79 -2.92 17.49
CA ARG A 7 0.49 -4.32 17.15
C ARG A 7 0.26 -4.56 15.65
N ALA A 8 0.00 -3.52 14.86
CA ALA A 8 -0.30 -3.61 13.43
C ALA A 8 0.89 -3.33 12.49
N PHE A 9 2.07 -2.99 13.03
CA PHE A 9 3.17 -2.40 12.24
C PHE A 9 4.54 -3.05 12.51
N ALA A 10 4.64 -4.36 12.30
CA ALA A 10 5.93 -4.91 11.89
C ALA A 10 6.31 -4.27 10.53
N PRO A 11 7.57 -3.86 10.29
CA PRO A 11 7.96 -3.23 9.03
C PRO A 11 7.50 -4.13 7.89
N THR A 12 6.71 -3.60 6.96
CA THR A 12 6.04 -4.41 5.93
C THR A 12 6.82 -4.47 4.62
N VAL A 13 7.94 -3.74 4.50
CA VAL A 13 8.72 -3.68 3.25
C VAL A 13 10.19 -3.23 3.37
N ASN A 14 11.08 -3.79 2.55
CA ASN A 14 12.42 -3.27 2.17
C ASN A 14 12.38 -2.28 0.98
N LYS A 15 13.17 -1.19 1.03
CA LYS A 15 13.21 -0.14 -0.01
C LYS A 15 14.50 -0.19 -0.84
N TYR A 16 14.38 -0.25 -2.16
CA TYR A 16 15.50 -0.09 -3.13
C TYR A 16 15.19 1.08 -4.08
N LYS A 17 16.21 1.88 -4.44
CA LYS A 17 16.09 3.08 -5.30
C LYS A 17 16.95 2.91 -6.55
N ASP A 18 16.34 3.06 -7.72
CA ASP A 18 17.08 3.24 -8.99
C ASP A 18 17.44 4.72 -9.16
N MET A 19 18.61 5.05 -9.72
CA MET A 19 19.11 6.43 -9.84
C MET A 19 18.71 7.10 -11.16
N GLU A 20 18.27 6.35 -12.17
CA GLU A 20 17.94 6.87 -13.50
C GLU A 20 16.43 7.10 -13.69
N THR A 21 15.61 6.40 -12.91
CA THR A 21 14.16 6.61 -12.82
C THR A 21 13.79 6.98 -11.38
N ASN A 22 12.76 7.82 -11.17
CA ASN A 22 12.29 8.15 -9.81
C ASN A 22 11.57 6.97 -9.11
N LEU A 23 11.73 5.75 -9.61
CA LEU A 23 11.04 4.56 -9.12
C LEU A 23 11.68 4.02 -7.85
N SER A 24 10.84 3.45 -6.99
CA SER A 24 11.25 2.71 -5.81
C SER A 24 10.66 1.30 -5.85
N ALA A 25 11.37 0.33 -5.26
CA ALA A 25 10.86 -1.02 -5.09
C ALA A 25 10.47 -1.28 -3.63
N PHE A 26 9.36 -1.99 -3.45
CA PHE A 26 8.79 -2.38 -2.17
C PHE A 26 8.47 -3.90 -2.19
N GLU A 27 9.10 -4.70 -1.35
CA GLU A 27 8.69 -6.09 -1.04
C GLU A 27 7.51 -6.18 -0.05
N ILE A 28 6.47 -6.94 -0.34
CA ILE A 28 5.32 -7.17 0.56
C ILE A 28 5.70 -8.18 1.65
N LEU A 29 5.53 -7.82 2.93
CA LEU A 29 5.81 -8.76 4.05
C LEU A 29 4.55 -9.35 4.70
N GLY A 30 3.40 -8.67 4.64
CA GLY A 30 2.14 -9.10 5.24
C GLY A 30 1.11 -9.58 4.22
N ASP A 31 0.12 -10.34 4.66
CA ASP A 31 -0.94 -10.92 3.84
C ASP A 31 -2.26 -10.13 3.88
N SER A 32 -2.28 -8.94 4.47
CA SER A 32 -3.48 -8.07 4.52
C SER A 32 -4.08 -7.73 3.15
N MET A 33 -3.27 -7.78 2.09
CA MET A 33 -3.69 -7.53 0.73
C MET A 33 -3.69 -8.79 -0.13
N ASN A 34 -3.65 -9.98 0.49
CA ASN A 34 -3.67 -11.29 -0.17
C ASN A 34 -5.04 -11.95 0.02
N ASP A 35 -5.84 -11.97 -1.04
CA ASP A 35 -7.13 -12.68 -1.09
C ASP A 35 -7.02 -14.03 -1.83
N GLY A 36 -5.79 -14.46 -2.16
CA GLY A 36 -5.52 -15.67 -2.93
C GLY A 36 -5.64 -15.50 -4.45
N THR A 37 -6.08 -14.35 -4.95
CA THR A 37 -6.16 -14.08 -6.38
C THR A 37 -4.83 -13.56 -6.94
N ARG A 38 -4.65 -13.67 -8.26
CA ARG A 38 -3.44 -13.13 -8.94
C ARG A 38 -3.31 -11.61 -8.87
N ARG A 39 -4.43 -10.90 -8.69
CA ARG A 39 -4.49 -9.43 -8.62
C ARG A 39 -4.11 -8.90 -7.25
N SER A 40 -4.12 -9.77 -6.24
CA SER A 40 -3.75 -9.46 -4.87
C SER A 40 -2.23 -9.34 -4.69
N PHE A 41 -1.85 -8.92 -3.48
CA PHE A 41 -0.47 -8.68 -3.09
C PHE A 41 -0.10 -9.66 -1.97
N ALA A 42 0.66 -10.70 -2.34
CA ALA A 42 1.06 -11.75 -1.42
C ALA A 42 2.43 -11.46 -0.80
N PRO A 43 2.74 -12.00 0.40
CA PRO A 43 4.08 -11.94 0.97
C PRO A 43 5.15 -12.42 -0.02
N GLY A 44 6.21 -11.62 -0.17
CA GLY A 44 7.31 -11.82 -1.13
C GLY A 44 7.09 -11.20 -2.50
N ASP A 45 5.89 -10.68 -2.82
CA ASP A 45 5.68 -9.89 -4.05
C ASP A 45 6.50 -8.60 -3.99
N LYS A 46 7.02 -8.15 -5.14
CA LYS A 46 7.74 -6.86 -5.25
C LYS A 46 6.91 -5.86 -6.04
N LEU A 47 6.72 -4.67 -5.49
CA LEU A 47 6.06 -3.54 -6.13
C LEU A 47 7.08 -2.55 -6.63
N ILE A 48 7.00 -2.22 -7.91
CA ILE A 48 7.67 -1.06 -8.47
C ILE A 48 6.68 0.09 -8.42
N VAL A 49 7.09 1.19 -7.80
CA VAL A 49 6.22 2.32 -7.52
C VAL A 49 6.89 3.64 -7.89
N GLU A 50 6.07 4.63 -8.18
CA GLU A 50 6.49 5.99 -8.46
C GLU A 50 5.99 6.94 -7.35
N PRO A 51 6.84 7.82 -6.78
CA PRO A 51 6.42 8.86 -5.86
C PRO A 51 5.35 9.73 -6.51
N PHE A 52 4.26 9.97 -5.79
CA PHE A 52 3.18 10.82 -6.26
C PHE A 52 3.06 12.03 -5.32
N ASN A 53 2.82 13.21 -5.90
CA ASN A 53 2.67 14.43 -5.11
C ASN A 53 1.36 14.34 -4.29
N ILE A 54 1.40 14.72 -3.02
CA ILE A 54 0.22 14.60 -2.13
C ILE A 54 -0.90 15.56 -2.53
N ASN A 55 -0.59 16.75 -3.03
CA ASN A 55 -1.61 17.69 -3.52
C ASN A 55 -2.27 17.14 -4.78
N ASP A 56 -1.48 16.67 -5.74
CA ASP A 56 -2.03 16.04 -6.96
C ASP A 56 -2.84 14.77 -6.62
N PHE A 57 -2.41 14.01 -5.60
CA PHE A 57 -3.15 12.86 -5.10
C PHE A 57 -4.51 13.29 -4.54
N LYS A 58 -4.53 14.31 -3.68
CA LYS A 58 -5.75 14.88 -3.09
C LYS A 58 -6.75 15.31 -4.16
N ASP A 59 -6.26 15.90 -5.25
CA ASP A 59 -7.10 16.41 -6.34
C ASP A 59 -7.64 15.28 -7.24
N SER A 60 -6.91 14.16 -7.36
CA SER A 60 -7.26 13.05 -8.25
C SER A 60 -7.98 11.88 -7.58
N ILE A 61 -7.78 11.64 -6.27
CA ILE A 61 -8.24 10.40 -5.61
C ILE A 61 -9.76 10.22 -5.63
N GLY A 62 -10.53 11.32 -5.65
CA GLY A 62 -12.00 11.25 -5.80
C GLY A 62 -12.46 10.57 -7.09
N SER A 63 -11.62 10.57 -8.13
CA SER A 63 -11.89 9.91 -9.43
C SER A 63 -11.17 8.57 -9.60
N ASP A 64 -10.27 8.20 -8.68
CA ASP A 64 -9.41 7.01 -8.74
C ASP A 64 -9.71 6.04 -7.58
N LEU A 65 -10.98 5.99 -7.15
CA LEU A 65 -11.44 5.05 -6.13
C LEU A 65 -11.37 3.61 -6.64
N GLY A 66 -11.07 2.68 -5.73
CA GLY A 66 -10.81 1.28 -6.03
C GLY A 66 -9.37 0.97 -6.43
N SER A 67 -8.52 1.99 -6.61
CA SER A 67 -7.10 1.82 -6.92
C SER A 67 -6.26 1.47 -5.69
N PHE A 68 -5.12 0.83 -5.95
CA PHE A 68 -4.16 0.41 -4.93
C PHE A 68 -3.00 1.39 -4.83
N TRP A 69 -2.64 1.74 -3.60
CA TRP A 69 -1.62 2.73 -3.31
C TRP A 69 -0.66 2.22 -2.24
N VAL A 70 0.60 2.67 -2.32
CA VAL A 70 1.52 2.56 -1.19
C VAL A 70 1.49 3.89 -0.43
N ILE A 71 1.09 3.82 0.83
CA ILE A 71 0.84 4.99 1.68
C ILE A 71 1.82 4.94 2.85
N GLN A 72 2.57 6.02 3.04
CA GLN A 72 3.44 6.20 4.19
C GLN A 72 2.84 7.21 5.16
N VAL A 73 2.72 6.82 6.43
CA VAL A 73 2.29 7.67 7.56
C VAL A 73 3.38 7.60 8.62
N GLY A 74 4.07 8.72 8.87
CA GLY A 74 5.28 8.72 9.70
C GLY A 74 6.33 7.75 9.14
N THR A 75 6.71 6.74 9.94
CA THR A 75 7.63 5.64 9.56
C THR A 75 6.92 4.40 9.03
N CYS A 76 5.58 4.36 9.11
CA CYS A 76 4.77 3.21 8.74
C CYS A 76 4.45 3.23 7.25
N ILE A 77 4.53 2.07 6.58
CA ILE A 77 4.28 1.93 5.14
C ILE A 77 3.22 0.84 4.94
N LEU A 78 2.18 1.18 4.19
CA LEU A 78 1.01 0.34 3.97
C LEU A 78 0.75 0.19 2.48
N VAL A 79 0.26 -0.97 2.07
CA VAL A 79 -0.38 -1.16 0.76
C VAL A 79 -1.85 -1.38 1.00
N ARG A 80 -2.69 -0.54 0.41
CA ARG A 80 -4.15 -0.56 0.63
C ARG A 80 -4.90 -0.20 -0.64
N GLN A 81 -6.13 -0.70 -0.73
CA GLN A 81 -7.10 -0.18 -1.68
C GLN A 81 -7.76 1.06 -1.09
N ILE A 82 -7.90 2.14 -1.85
CA ILE A 82 -8.66 3.30 -1.38
C ILE A 82 -10.08 3.20 -1.93
N VAL A 83 -11.07 3.09 -1.06
CA VAL A 83 -12.47 2.82 -1.45
C VAL A 83 -13.38 4.03 -1.25
N GLU A 84 -12.94 5.02 -0.48
CA GLU A 84 -13.69 6.24 -0.22
C GLU A 84 -12.74 7.40 0.04
N TYR A 85 -13.16 8.60 -0.34
CA TYR A 85 -12.49 9.85 -0.02
C TYR A 85 -13.53 10.93 0.27
N ALA A 86 -13.52 11.45 1.50
CA ALA A 86 -14.40 12.52 1.95
C ALA A 86 -13.70 13.35 3.03
N ASP A 87 -13.93 14.66 3.07
CA ASP A 87 -13.45 15.56 4.13
C ASP A 87 -11.93 15.47 4.43
N ASN A 88 -11.10 15.32 3.39
CA ASN A 88 -9.66 15.09 3.49
C ASN A 88 -9.27 13.79 4.25
N VAL A 89 -10.15 12.80 4.26
CA VAL A 89 -9.92 11.48 4.84
C VAL A 89 -10.13 10.42 3.77
N ILE A 90 -9.14 9.55 3.60
CA ILE A 90 -9.25 8.35 2.77
C ILE A 90 -9.64 7.16 3.63
N LYS A 91 -10.55 6.34 3.13
CA LYS A 91 -10.86 5.03 3.68
C LYS A 91 -10.09 3.97 2.90
N CYS A 92 -9.26 3.25 3.62
CA CYS A 92 -8.38 2.23 3.07
C CYS A 92 -8.87 0.83 3.46
N HIS A 93 -9.12 0.01 2.45
CA HIS A 93 -9.58 -1.36 2.57
C HIS A 93 -8.44 -2.37 2.37
N SER A 94 -8.57 -3.49 3.07
CA SER A 94 -7.70 -4.66 2.94
C SER A 94 -8.41 -5.71 2.09
N LEU A 95 -7.72 -6.34 1.13
CA LEU A 95 -8.34 -7.39 0.31
C LEU A 95 -8.55 -8.71 1.07
N ASN A 96 -7.74 -8.97 2.09
CA ASN A 96 -7.85 -10.21 2.87
C ASN A 96 -9.10 -10.17 3.76
N LEU A 97 -10.07 -11.03 3.43
CA LEU A 97 -11.40 -11.09 4.05
C LEU A 97 -11.45 -11.91 5.35
N ASN A 98 -10.30 -12.31 5.91
CA ASN A 98 -10.26 -13.12 7.13
C ASN A 98 -10.69 -12.37 8.40
N GLY A 99 -11.06 -11.08 8.30
CA GLY A 99 -11.53 -10.25 9.40
C GLY A 99 -10.44 -9.67 10.30
N GLN A 100 -9.16 -9.98 10.04
CA GLN A 100 -8.04 -9.50 10.87
C GLN A 100 -7.57 -8.09 10.48
N TYR A 101 -7.96 -7.61 9.30
CA TYR A 101 -7.50 -6.34 8.74
C TYR A 101 -8.68 -5.40 8.50
N PRO A 102 -9.12 -4.67 9.54
CA PRO A 102 -10.23 -3.73 9.38
C PRO A 102 -9.85 -2.58 8.45
N ASP A 103 -10.89 -1.90 7.95
CA ASP A 103 -10.71 -0.64 7.25
C ASP A 103 -10.04 0.39 8.16
N ILE A 104 -9.16 1.18 7.57
CA ILE A 104 -8.48 2.26 8.27
C ILE A 104 -8.82 3.60 7.63
N LEU A 105 -8.95 4.63 8.47
CA LEU A 105 -9.14 6.00 8.05
C LEU A 105 -7.81 6.74 8.19
N ILE A 106 -7.35 7.36 7.11
CA ILE A 106 -6.10 8.13 7.10
C ILE A 106 -6.44 9.53 6.61
N LYS A 107 -6.07 10.55 7.39
CA LYS A 107 -6.19 11.93 6.92
C LYS A 107 -5.07 12.24 5.94
N ILE A 108 -5.37 13.04 4.91
CA ILE A 108 -4.36 13.47 3.93
C ILE A 108 -3.18 14.17 4.62
N GLU A 109 -3.43 14.94 5.70
CA GLU A 109 -2.39 15.64 6.46
C GLU A 109 -1.37 14.72 7.16
N ASP A 110 -1.77 13.47 7.47
CA ASP A 110 -0.92 12.49 8.14
C ASP A 110 -0.03 11.71 7.13
N ILE A 111 -0.34 11.79 5.83
CA ILE A 111 0.42 11.12 4.79
C ILE A 111 1.75 11.84 4.60
N THR A 112 2.85 11.13 4.82
CA THR A 112 4.21 11.67 4.63
C THR A 112 4.73 11.43 3.23
N LYS A 113 4.37 10.29 2.62
CA LYS A 113 4.65 9.96 1.22
C LYS A 113 3.54 9.07 0.68
N ILE A 114 3.28 9.19 -0.62
CA ILE A 114 2.36 8.31 -1.33
C ILE A 114 2.97 7.92 -2.66
N TYR A 115 2.68 6.70 -3.10
CA TYR A 115 3.25 6.16 -4.32
C TYR A 115 2.19 5.44 -5.14
N ARG A 116 2.22 5.68 -6.45
CA ARG A 116 1.41 4.95 -7.42
C ARG A 116 2.11 3.63 -7.74
N ILE A 117 1.35 2.53 -7.71
CA ILE A 117 1.87 1.21 -8.06
C ILE A 117 1.92 1.10 -9.58
N ILE A 118 3.12 0.92 -10.14
CA ILE A 118 3.33 0.81 -11.58
C ILE A 118 3.33 -0.64 -12.01
N GLN A 119 3.97 -1.50 -11.22
CA GLN A 119 4.10 -2.92 -11.55
C GLN A 119 4.17 -3.77 -10.29
N LYS A 120 3.51 -4.94 -10.34
CA LYS A 120 3.70 -6.03 -9.39
C LYS A 120 4.52 -7.13 -10.04
N GLN A 121 5.62 -7.51 -9.41
CA GLN A 121 6.40 -8.70 -9.73
C GLN A 121 6.04 -9.77 -8.72
N GLY A 122 5.30 -10.78 -9.17
CA GLY A 122 4.91 -11.91 -8.34
C GLY A 122 6.12 -12.76 -7.95
N ARG A 123 6.05 -13.42 -6.79
CA ARG A 123 7.07 -14.43 -6.44
C ARG A 123 7.23 -15.48 -7.55
N PRO A 124 8.47 -15.92 -7.86
CA PRO A 124 8.68 -17.02 -8.80
C PRO A 124 7.94 -18.27 -8.34
N ILE A 125 7.14 -18.88 -9.21
CA ILE A 125 6.55 -20.20 -8.95
C ILE A 125 7.60 -21.22 -9.37
N CYS A 126 8.35 -21.75 -8.40
CA CYS A 126 9.23 -22.89 -8.65
C CYS A 126 8.36 -24.15 -8.74
N TYR A 127 8.20 -24.71 -9.94
CA TYR A 127 7.75 -26.08 -10.08
C TYR A 127 8.90 -26.98 -9.62
N GLY A 128 8.73 -27.69 -8.51
CA GLY A 128 9.65 -28.75 -8.13
C GLY A 128 9.65 -29.81 -9.23
N LEU A 129 10.82 -30.06 -9.82
CA LEU A 129 11.09 -31.22 -10.66
C LEU A 129 11.41 -32.44 -9.79
#